data_AF-A0A6I5NYJ2-F1
#
_entry.id   AF-A0A6I5NYJ2-F1
#
_cell.length_a   1.000
_cell.length_b   1.000
_cell.length_c   1.000
_cell.angle_alpha   90.00
_cell.angle_beta   90.00
_cell.angle_gamma   90.00
#
_symmetry.space_group_name_H-M   'P 1'
#
loop_
_entity.id
_entity.type
_entity.pdbx_description
1 polymer ?
#
loop_
_entity_poly.entity_id
_entity_poly.type
_entity_poly.pdbx_seq_one_letter_code
_entity_poly.pdbx_strand_id
1 'polypeptide(L)'
;MTGPTLSLSKPVVFIRGGDTRQASVYNGLQALPSDAAGVLIHDGARCLATPELFERCAIALQHTSGLIAAIPVKDTIKQVGANGLITATPDRSQLWAAQTPQGFDVALLKDCHSQGQAQGWQVTDDAALFEKCGLPVKVVEGEETNLKITTPADLAIASLILAQRTTLA
;
A
#
# COMPACT_ATOMS: atom_id res chain seq x y z
N MET A 1 -17.00 -7.57 25.76
CA MET A 1 -15.67 -7.01 25.42
C MET A 1 -15.84 -5.53 25.15
N THR A 2 -15.65 -4.68 26.15
CA THR A 2 -15.63 -3.22 25.99
C THR A 2 -14.20 -2.82 25.70
N GLY A 3 -13.80 -2.93 24.43
CA GLY A 3 -12.55 -2.31 23.97
C GLY A 3 -12.62 -0.79 24.11
N PRO A 4 -11.48 -0.09 24.02
CA PRO A 4 -11.48 1.38 24.04
C PRO A 4 -12.38 1.92 22.92
N THR A 5 -13.27 2.85 23.27
CA THR A 5 -14.07 3.58 22.28
C THR A 5 -13.15 4.57 21.57
N LEU A 6 -12.92 4.35 20.27
CA LEU A 6 -12.15 5.28 19.44
C LEU A 6 -13.01 6.51 19.11
N SER A 7 -12.61 7.68 19.59
CA SER A 7 -13.20 8.97 19.20
C SER A 7 -12.60 9.41 17.87
N LEU A 8 -13.28 9.14 16.76
CA LEU A 8 -12.81 9.45 15.42
C LEU A 8 -13.25 10.85 14.98
N SER A 9 -12.30 11.68 14.54
CA SER A 9 -12.55 13.02 13.99
C SER A 9 -12.81 13.01 12.48
N LYS A 10 -12.53 11.88 11.81
CA LYS A 10 -12.75 11.67 10.38
C LYS A 10 -13.90 10.67 10.17
N PRO A 11 -14.79 10.90 9.19
CA PRO A 11 -15.85 9.94 8.88
C PRO A 11 -15.27 8.58 8.50
N VAL A 12 -15.89 7.50 8.98
CA VAL A 12 -15.57 6.12 8.57
C VAL A 12 -16.82 5.52 7.94
N VAL A 13 -16.65 5.04 6.71
CA VAL A 13 -17.71 4.35 5.97
C VAL A 13 -17.29 2.89 5.81
N PHE A 14 -18.11 1.98 6.32
CA PHE A 14 -17.92 0.56 6.09
C PHE A 14 -18.54 0.18 4.75
N ILE A 15 -17.79 -0.62 3.99
CA ILE A 15 -18.24 -1.20 2.73
C ILE A 15 -18.07 -2.71 2.75
N ARG A 16 -18.82 -3.39 1.90
CA ARG A 16 -18.61 -4.82 1.66
C ARG A 16 -17.40 -5.00 0.74
N GLY A 17 -16.39 -5.74 1.22
CA GLY A 17 -15.27 -6.18 0.38
C GLY A 17 -15.70 -7.15 -0.72
N GLY A 18 -14.80 -7.40 -1.67
CA GLY A 18 -14.96 -8.42 -2.70
C GLY A 18 -14.16 -9.69 -2.39
N ASP A 19 -14.24 -10.68 -3.27
CA ASP A 19 -13.56 -11.97 -3.11
C ASP A 19 -12.02 -11.87 -3.25
N THR A 20 -11.53 -10.76 -3.80
CA THR A 20 -10.10 -10.47 -3.97
C THR A 20 -9.75 -9.12 -3.38
N ARG A 21 -8.45 -8.87 -3.16
CA ARG A 21 -7.93 -7.55 -2.77
C ARG A 21 -8.34 -6.49 -3.80
N GLN A 22 -8.14 -6.77 -5.09
CA GLN A 22 -8.49 -5.86 -6.19
C GLN A 22 -9.99 -5.52 -6.19
N ALA A 23 -10.88 -6.51 -6.02
CA ALA A 23 -12.32 -6.28 -5.95
C ALA A 23 -12.73 -5.46 -4.71
N SER A 24 -12.07 -5.71 -3.57
CA SER A 24 -12.31 -4.93 -2.35
C SER A 24 -11.90 -3.47 -2.49
N VAL A 25 -10.75 -3.20 -3.13
CA VAL A 25 -10.32 -1.83 -3.43
C VAL A 25 -11.29 -1.16 -4.40
N TYR A 26 -11.69 -1.85 -5.47
CA TYR A 26 -12.63 -1.31 -6.44
C TYR A 26 -13.96 -0.90 -5.77
N ASN A 27 -14.53 -1.75 -4.91
CA ASN A 27 -15.71 -1.38 -4.13
C ASN A 27 -15.47 -0.14 -3.25
N GLY A 28 -14.26 0.01 -2.68
CA GLY A 28 -13.85 1.19 -1.93
C GLY A 28 -13.85 2.46 -2.77
N LEU A 29 -13.31 2.38 -3.99
CA LEU A 29 -13.30 3.51 -4.94
C LEU A 29 -14.70 3.96 -5.33
N GLN A 30 -15.64 3.04 -5.47
CA GLN A 30 -17.04 3.35 -5.78
C GLN A 30 -17.76 4.03 -4.62
N ALA A 31 -17.28 3.86 -3.38
CA ALA A 31 -17.85 4.48 -2.18
C ALA A 31 -17.20 5.83 -1.80
N LEU A 32 -16.18 6.27 -2.54
CA LEU A 32 -15.57 7.58 -2.32
C LEU A 32 -16.57 8.71 -2.57
N PRO A 33 -16.40 9.87 -1.92
CA PRO A 33 -17.11 11.10 -2.28
C PRO A 33 -16.99 11.39 -3.78
N SER A 34 -18.05 11.93 -4.39
CA SER A 34 -18.09 12.19 -5.83
C SER A 34 -17.04 13.21 -6.30
N ASP A 35 -16.56 14.05 -5.40
CA ASP A 35 -15.53 15.08 -5.62
C ASP A 35 -14.12 14.63 -5.22
N ALA A 36 -13.94 13.38 -4.80
CA ALA A 36 -12.62 12.84 -4.48
C ALA A 36 -11.74 12.75 -5.74
N ALA A 37 -10.71 13.59 -5.82
CA ALA A 37 -9.75 13.58 -6.92
C ALA A 37 -8.57 12.62 -6.68
N GLY A 38 -8.17 12.41 -5.43
CA GLY A 38 -7.07 11.53 -5.04
C GLY A 38 -7.47 10.56 -3.93
N VAL A 39 -6.85 9.39 -3.91
CA VAL A 39 -7.07 8.37 -2.88
C VAL A 39 -5.73 7.80 -2.40
N LEU A 40 -5.62 7.59 -1.08
CA LEU A 40 -4.55 6.78 -0.48
C LEU A 40 -5.15 5.44 -0.03
N ILE A 41 -4.62 4.34 -0.57
CA ILE A 41 -5.03 2.97 -0.26
C ILE A 41 -3.99 2.38 0.69
N HIS A 42 -4.45 1.87 1.83
CA HIS A 42 -3.57 1.34 2.87
C HIS A 42 -4.01 -0.05 3.36
N ASP A 43 -3.06 -0.96 3.49
CA ASP A 43 -3.30 -2.28 4.07
C ASP A 43 -3.52 -2.14 5.59
N GLY A 44 -4.67 -2.60 6.10
CA GLY A 44 -4.93 -2.61 7.54
C GLY A 44 -3.92 -3.42 8.37
N ALA A 45 -3.22 -4.38 7.73
CA ALA A 45 -2.14 -5.15 8.34
C ALA A 45 -0.84 -4.34 8.57
N ARG A 46 -0.76 -3.09 8.08
CA ARG A 46 0.35 -2.16 8.30
C ARG A 46 -0.04 -1.11 9.33
N CYS A 47 -0.23 -1.53 10.59
CA CYS A 47 -0.78 -0.68 11.65
C CYS A 47 0.22 0.32 12.26
N LEU A 48 1.45 0.40 11.73
CA LEU A 48 2.52 1.25 12.27
C LEU A 48 2.90 2.44 11.37
N ALA A 49 2.23 2.61 10.22
CA ALA A 49 2.41 3.79 9.39
C ALA A 49 2.16 5.07 10.20
N THR A 50 3.08 6.03 10.13
CA THR A 50 2.96 7.28 10.86
C THR A 50 2.07 8.30 10.12
N PRO A 51 1.51 9.31 10.82
CA PRO A 51 0.87 10.45 10.16
C PRO A 51 1.79 11.15 9.15
N GLU A 52 3.08 11.26 9.45
CA GLU A 52 4.08 11.88 8.59
C GLU A 52 4.24 11.14 7.26
N LEU A 53 4.16 9.80 7.26
CA LEU A 53 4.16 9.02 6.02
C LEU A 53 2.93 9.32 5.17
N PHE A 54 1.73 9.38 5.76
CA PHE A 54 0.51 9.74 5.03
C PHE A 54 0.58 11.17 4.46
N GLU A 55 1.11 12.13 5.22
CA GLU A 55 1.29 13.51 4.76
C GLU A 55 2.26 13.58 3.57
N ARG A 56 3.42 12.90 3.65
CA ARG A 56 4.37 12.83 2.52
C ARG A 56 3.71 12.27 1.26
N CYS A 57 2.94 11.20 1.38
CA CYS A 57 2.22 10.60 0.26
C CYS A 57 1.12 11.53 -0.27
N ALA A 58 0.36 12.20 0.59
CA ALA A 58 -0.70 13.12 0.18
C ALA A 58 -0.13 14.34 -0.57
N ILE A 59 0.96 14.93 -0.09
CA ILE A 59 1.67 16.03 -0.77
C ILE A 59 2.21 15.55 -2.12
N ALA A 60 2.86 14.39 -2.17
CA ALA A 60 3.41 13.86 -3.41
C ALA A 60 2.32 13.60 -4.47
N LEU A 61 1.13 13.15 -4.05
CA LEU A 61 -0.01 12.89 -4.93
C LEU A 61 -0.56 14.16 -5.60
N GLN A 62 -0.27 15.35 -5.07
CA GLN A 62 -0.62 16.62 -5.72
C GLN A 62 0.19 16.87 -7.00
N HIS A 63 1.27 16.11 -7.22
CA HIS A 63 2.23 16.31 -8.31
C HIS A 63 2.46 15.06 -9.17
N THR A 64 1.71 13.98 -8.94
CA THR A 64 1.81 12.73 -9.70
C THR A 64 0.44 12.06 -9.80
N SER A 65 0.21 11.26 -10.82
CA SER A 65 -1.03 10.48 -10.99
C SER A 65 -1.06 9.20 -10.15
N GLY A 66 0.10 8.68 -9.79
CA GLY A 66 0.25 7.42 -9.05
C GLY A 66 1.54 7.39 -8.25
N LEU A 67 1.49 6.81 -7.05
CA LEU A 67 2.64 6.60 -6.19
C LEU A 67 2.48 5.41 -5.26
N ILE A 68 3.60 4.92 -4.75
CA ILE A 68 3.67 3.99 -3.61
C ILE A 68 4.64 4.51 -2.56
N ALA A 69 4.36 4.24 -1.29
CA ALA A 69 5.41 4.19 -0.28
C ALA A 69 6.30 2.96 -0.54
N ALA A 70 7.62 3.11 -0.47
CA ALA A 70 8.55 1.99 -0.54
C ALA A 70 9.86 2.29 0.20
N ILE A 71 10.61 1.25 0.56
CA ILE A 71 11.95 1.38 1.17
C ILE A 71 13.01 0.64 0.33
N PRO A 72 14.27 1.08 0.31
CA PRO A 72 15.33 0.35 -0.38
C PRO A 72 15.49 -1.05 0.20
N VAL A 73 15.76 -2.04 -0.65
CA VAL A 73 16.05 -3.40 -0.17
C VAL A 73 17.43 -3.44 0.48
N LYS A 74 17.52 -4.06 1.66
CA LYS A 74 18.78 -4.26 2.41
C LYS A 74 19.49 -5.55 2.03
N ASP A 75 18.72 -6.62 1.89
CA ASP A 75 19.27 -7.94 1.59
C ASP A 75 19.71 -8.06 0.14
N THR A 76 20.66 -8.95 -0.13
CA THR A 76 20.97 -9.33 -1.51
C THR A 76 19.83 -10.19 -2.04
N ILE A 77 19.14 -9.74 -3.08
CA ILE A 77 18.06 -10.50 -3.72
C ILE A 77 18.64 -11.45 -4.76
N LYS A 78 18.20 -12.71 -4.73
CA LYS A 78 18.49 -13.72 -5.75
C LYS A 78 17.22 -14.05 -6.49
N GLN A 79 17.27 -14.02 -7.82
CA GLN A 79 16.26 -14.66 -8.65
C GLN A 79 16.59 -16.14 -8.74
N VAL A 80 15.62 -17.01 -8.45
CA VAL A 80 15.80 -18.45 -8.40
C VAL A 80 14.81 -19.10 -9.36
N GLY A 81 15.30 -19.98 -10.22
CA GLY A 81 14.49 -20.73 -11.17
C GLY A 81 13.72 -21.89 -10.51
N ALA A 82 12.83 -22.53 -11.28
CA ALA A 82 12.00 -23.64 -10.78
C ALA A 82 12.80 -24.86 -10.29
N ASN A 83 14.06 -25.02 -10.71
CA ASN A 83 14.97 -26.07 -10.27
C ASN A 83 15.76 -25.70 -9.00
N GLY A 84 15.48 -24.56 -8.37
CA GLY A 84 16.18 -24.09 -7.17
C GLY A 84 17.55 -23.46 -7.43
N LEU A 85 17.96 -23.30 -8.70
CA LEU A 85 19.23 -22.66 -9.05
C LEU A 85 19.06 -21.14 -9.22
N ILE A 86 20.06 -20.38 -8.78
CA ILE A 86 20.11 -18.93 -8.96
C ILE A 86 20.25 -18.61 -10.45
N THR A 87 19.34 -17.76 -10.98
CA THR A 87 19.36 -17.29 -12.36
C THR A 87 19.90 -15.87 -12.49
N ALA A 88 19.73 -15.04 -11.46
CA ALA A 88 20.23 -13.67 -11.44
C ALA A 88 20.44 -13.15 -10.01
N THR A 89 21.27 -12.12 -9.89
CA THR A 89 21.38 -11.26 -8.70
C THR A 89 21.18 -9.83 -9.17
N PRO A 90 19.96 -9.27 -9.10
CA PRO A 90 19.70 -7.91 -9.54
C PRO A 90 20.54 -6.89 -8.75
N ASP A 91 20.82 -5.74 -9.36
CA ASP A 91 21.47 -4.64 -8.64
C ASP A 91 20.53 -4.12 -7.54
N ARG A 92 20.89 -4.39 -6.29
CA ARG A 92 20.15 -3.98 -5.10
C ARG A 92 19.92 -2.47 -5.03
N SER A 93 20.80 -1.64 -5.61
CA SER A 93 20.65 -0.18 -5.60
C SER A 93 19.38 0.30 -6.31
N GLN A 94 18.80 -0.53 -7.18
CA GLN A 94 17.58 -0.26 -7.93
C GLN A 94 16.35 -0.99 -7.37
N LEU A 95 16.50 -1.77 -6.30
CA LEU A 95 15.42 -2.57 -5.74
C LEU A 95 14.81 -1.92 -4.50
N TRP A 96 13.49 -1.81 -4.51
CA TRP A 96 12.70 -1.25 -3.42
C TRP A 96 11.60 -2.21 -3.01
N ALA A 97 11.40 -2.36 -1.70
CA ALA A 97 10.31 -3.14 -1.13
C ALA A 97 9.06 -2.24 -1.02
N ALA A 98 8.04 -2.56 -1.83
CA ALA A 98 6.78 -1.83 -1.84
C ALA A 98 6.06 -1.91 -0.47
N GLN A 99 5.52 -0.78 -0.07
CA GLN A 99 4.68 -0.61 1.11
C GLN A 99 3.34 0.03 0.71
N THR A 100 2.47 0.22 1.70
CA THR A 100 1.33 1.13 1.58
C THR A 100 1.50 2.23 2.64
N PRO A 101 0.99 3.46 2.45
CA PRO A 101 -0.05 3.82 1.48
C PRO A 101 0.43 3.85 0.02
N GLN A 102 -0.47 3.49 -0.89
CA GLN A 102 -0.36 3.74 -2.33
C GLN A 102 -1.34 4.85 -2.71
N GLY A 103 -0.90 5.83 -3.47
CA GLY A 103 -1.69 7.01 -3.81
C GLY A 103 -1.99 7.11 -5.28
N PHE A 104 -3.24 7.39 -5.66
CA PHE A 104 -3.63 7.47 -7.06
C PHE A 104 -4.66 8.57 -7.32
N ASP A 105 -4.64 9.11 -8.53
CA ASP A 105 -5.76 9.83 -9.11
C ASP A 105 -6.96 8.87 -9.22
N VAL A 106 -8.11 9.31 -8.69
CA VAL A 106 -9.31 8.47 -8.55
C VAL A 106 -9.91 8.12 -9.90
N ALA A 107 -9.94 9.06 -10.85
CA ALA A 107 -10.53 8.84 -12.16
C ALA A 107 -9.69 7.83 -12.95
N LEU A 108 -8.38 8.05 -13.00
CA LEU A 108 -7.45 7.15 -13.68
C LEU A 108 -7.46 5.74 -13.06
N LEU A 109 -7.53 5.64 -11.73
CA LEU A 109 -7.56 4.34 -11.07
C LEU A 109 -8.86 3.57 -11.34
N LYS A 110 -10.01 4.26 -11.37
CA LYS A 110 -11.29 3.65 -11.74
C LYS A 110 -11.29 3.13 -13.17
N ASP A 111 -10.76 3.91 -14.10
CA ASP A 111 -10.62 3.51 -15.51
C ASP A 111 -9.71 2.27 -15.63
N CYS A 112 -8.61 2.24 -14.88
CA CYS A 112 -7.73 1.09 -14.82
C CYS A 112 -8.39 -0.17 -14.26
N HIS A 113 -9.20 -0.06 -13.21
CA HIS A 113 -9.97 -1.19 -12.69
C HIS A 113 -11.01 -1.68 -13.70
N SER A 114 -11.69 -0.77 -14.40
CA SER A 114 -12.67 -1.12 -15.44
C SER A 114 -11.99 -1.88 -16.60
N GLN A 115 -10.84 -1.39 -17.08
CA GLN A 115 -10.05 -2.07 -18.10
C GLN A 115 -9.54 -3.43 -17.61
N GLY A 116 -9.02 -3.49 -16.38
CA GLY A 116 -8.52 -4.71 -15.78
C GLY A 116 -9.61 -5.77 -15.64
N GLN A 117 -10.83 -5.37 -15.28
CA GLN A 117 -11.99 -6.26 -15.22
C GLN A 117 -12.37 -6.77 -16.61
N ALA A 118 -12.48 -5.88 -17.60
CA ALA A 118 -12.83 -6.24 -18.97
C ALA A 118 -11.82 -7.21 -19.61
N GLN A 119 -10.54 -7.10 -19.23
CA GLN A 119 -9.45 -7.91 -19.76
C GLN A 119 -9.06 -9.10 -18.86
N GLY A 120 -9.75 -9.31 -17.74
CA GLY A 120 -9.47 -10.41 -16.80
C GLY A 120 -8.10 -10.35 -16.14
N TRP A 121 -7.56 -9.14 -15.92
CA TRP A 121 -6.25 -8.95 -15.30
C TRP A 121 -6.28 -9.29 -13.82
N GLN A 122 -5.26 -10.02 -13.36
CA GLN A 122 -5.00 -10.27 -11.95
C GLN A 122 -3.68 -9.59 -11.57
N VAL A 123 -3.74 -8.67 -10.62
CA VAL A 123 -2.59 -7.90 -10.15
C VAL A 123 -2.42 -8.07 -8.64
N THR A 124 -1.18 -7.92 -8.16
CA THR A 124 -0.84 -8.08 -6.75
C THR A 124 -1.15 -6.85 -5.90
N ASP A 125 -1.08 -5.66 -6.51
CA ASP A 125 -1.43 -4.38 -5.89
C ASP A 125 -1.97 -3.38 -6.93
N ASP A 126 -2.35 -2.19 -6.46
CA ASP A 126 -2.98 -1.17 -7.32
C ASP A 126 -1.94 -0.46 -8.20
N ALA A 127 -0.68 -0.42 -7.76
CA ALA A 127 0.44 0.07 -8.56
C ALA A 127 0.65 -0.79 -9.81
N ALA A 128 0.67 -2.12 -9.68
CA ALA A 128 0.79 -3.04 -10.80
C ALA A 128 -0.37 -2.90 -11.79
N LEU A 129 -1.58 -2.57 -11.33
CA LEU A 129 -2.70 -2.24 -12.21
C LEU A 129 -2.45 -0.94 -12.99
N PHE A 130 -2.00 0.11 -12.29
CA PHE A 130 -1.68 1.40 -12.88
C PHE A 130 -0.56 1.29 -13.94
N GLU A 131 0.51 0.56 -13.62
CA GLU A 131 1.62 0.25 -14.53
C GLU A 131 1.14 -0.50 -15.76
N LYS A 132 0.21 -1.45 -15.59
CA LYS A 132 -0.35 -2.22 -16.70
C LYS A 132 -1.24 -1.40 -17.63
N CYS A 133 -1.82 -0.31 -17.12
CA CYS A 133 -2.47 0.72 -17.95
C CYS A 133 -1.48 1.66 -18.66
N GLY A 134 -0.17 1.48 -18.47
CA GLY A 134 0.86 2.37 -19.00
C GLY A 134 0.98 3.70 -18.25
N LEU A 135 0.42 3.79 -17.04
CA LEU A 135 0.51 4.98 -16.20
C LEU A 135 1.73 4.90 -15.28
N PRO A 136 2.45 6.02 -15.07
CA PRO A 136 3.62 6.02 -14.21
C PRO A 136 3.24 5.94 -12.73
N VAL A 137 4.06 5.24 -11.95
CA VAL A 137 3.96 5.15 -10.50
C VAL A 137 5.27 5.64 -9.88
N LYS A 138 5.18 6.66 -9.03
CA LYS A 138 6.33 7.26 -8.35
C LYS A 138 6.60 6.58 -7.00
N VAL A 139 7.86 6.43 -6.63
CA VAL A 139 8.22 6.02 -5.26
C VAL A 139 8.28 7.24 -4.34
N VAL A 140 7.62 7.14 -3.19
CA VAL A 140 7.78 8.00 -2.03
C VAL A 140 8.49 7.19 -0.94
N GLU A 141 9.46 7.80 -0.26
CA GLU A 141 10.21 7.11 0.79
C GLU A 141 9.30 6.71 1.96
N GLY A 142 9.20 5.39 2.16
CA GLY A 142 8.42 4.74 3.19
C GLY A 142 9.11 4.75 4.54
N GLU A 143 8.76 3.80 5.40
CA GLU A 143 9.32 3.71 6.75
C GLU A 143 9.69 2.27 7.08
N GLU A 144 10.87 2.09 7.67
CA GLU A 144 11.36 0.78 8.13
C GLU A 144 10.42 0.15 9.16
N THR A 145 9.78 0.98 9.98
CA THR A 145 8.83 0.52 11.00
C THR A 145 7.43 0.21 10.43
N ASN A 146 7.16 0.54 9.16
CA ASN A 146 5.87 0.27 8.50
C ASN A 146 5.80 -1.17 7.94
N LEU A 147 6.13 -2.16 8.78
CA LEU A 147 6.06 -3.57 8.41
C LEU A 147 4.61 -4.02 8.23
N LYS A 148 4.41 -4.99 7.33
CA LYS A 148 3.14 -5.69 7.18
C LYS A 148 3.11 -6.86 8.16
N ILE A 149 2.09 -6.91 9.01
CA ILE A 149 1.90 -8.02 9.92
C ILE A 149 1.35 -9.21 9.14
N THR A 150 2.17 -10.25 9.01
CA THR A 150 1.85 -11.49 8.28
C THR A 150 2.08 -12.74 9.12
N THR A 151 2.87 -12.63 10.19
CA THR A 151 3.26 -13.72 11.09
C THR A 151 3.12 -13.31 12.56
N PRO A 152 3.09 -14.29 13.49
CA PRO A 152 3.15 -13.99 14.92
C PRO A 152 4.41 -13.23 15.36
N ALA A 153 5.55 -13.43 14.68
CA ALA A 153 6.78 -12.70 14.97
C ALA A 153 6.62 -11.20 14.64
N ASP A 154 5.92 -10.87 13.54
CA ASP A 154 5.63 -9.48 13.16
C ASP A 154 4.81 -8.76 14.24
N LEU A 155 3.88 -9.46 14.91
CA LEU A 155 3.09 -8.90 16.02
C LEU A 155 3.97 -8.53 17.22
N ALA A 156 4.95 -9.36 17.56
CA ALA A 156 5.89 -9.08 18.65
C ALA A 156 6.73 -7.85 18.34
N ILE A 157 7.24 -7.75 17.10
CA ILE A 157 8.00 -6.59 16.62
C ILE A 157 7.13 -5.34 16.64
N ALA A 158 5.90 -5.42 16.14
CA ALA A 158 4.97 -4.29 16.12
C ALA A 158 4.64 -3.78 17.53
N SER A 159 4.43 -4.70 18.48
CA SER A 159 4.19 -4.35 19.89
C SER A 159 5.37 -3.61 20.51
N LEU A 160 6.61 -4.03 20.21
CA LEU A 160 7.82 -3.37 20.68
C LEU A 160 7.94 -1.95 20.10
N ILE A 161 7.71 -1.77 18.80
CA ILE A 161 7.72 -0.46 18.14
C ILE A 161 6.69 0.47 18.77
N LEU A 162 5.47 0.00 19.00
CA LEU A 162 4.42 0.80 19.65
C LEU A 162 4.79 1.20 21.09
N ALA A 163 5.35 0.26 21.87
CA ALA A 163 5.79 0.56 23.24
C ALA A 163 6.89 1.63 23.27
N GLN A 164 7.82 1.60 22.31
CA GLN A 164 8.86 2.64 22.18
C GLN A 164 8.27 4.01 21.84
N ARG A 165 7.32 4.09 20.91
CA ARG A 165 6.65 5.35 20.55
C ARG A 165 5.90 5.98 21.72
N THR A 166 5.21 5.18 22.52
CA THR A 166 4.46 5.67 23.69
C THR A 166 5.37 6.12 24.84
N THR A 167 6.57 5.53 24.96
CA THR A 167 7.53 5.91 26.02
C THR A 167 8.28 7.20 25.69
N LEU A 168 8.34 7.57 24.40
CA LEU A 168 9.02 8.76 23.89
C LEU A 168 8.08 9.96 23.67
N ALA A 169 6.77 9.78 23.90
CA ALA A 169 5.74 10.81 23.81
C ALA A 169 5.38 11.34 25.21
#